data_AF-T1GTM8-F1
#
_entry.id   AF-T1GTM8-F1
#
_cell.length_a   1.000
_cell.length_b   1.000
_cell.length_c   1.000
_cell.angle_alpha   90.00
_cell.angle_beta   90.00
_cell.angle_gamma   90.00
#
_symmetry.space_group_name_H-M   'P 1'
#
loop_
_entity.id
_entity.type
_entity.pdbx_description
1 polymer ?
#
loop_
_entity_poly.entity_id
_entity_poly.type
_entity_poly.pdbx_seq_one_letter_code
_entity_poly.pdbx_strand_id
1 'polypeptide(L)'
;MTETSAGMIFSLGEKRKPGSIGKLAASLYGKIIDLETGKALGPNQQGEMCFKGDCVMKGYIGDKKATEETIRDGWIHTGDVGYFDENLDFYIVDRLKELIKYKGFQVPPYEIETILLKHPKIKDCAVIGKPDEEAGELPLAFVVLQPGQKAEEKEIIDFAAENCSSSKKLRGGVIFVEEIPKNPSGKILRRVLRDSLKKGVPSCGQSFDGTSSQQGIIFRAETASLPFF
;
A
#
# COMPACT_ATOMS: atom_id res chain seq x y z
N MET A 1 -5.40 3.58 -12.65
CA MET A 1 -4.67 4.77 -12.16
C MET A 1 -5.02 5.96 -13.06
N THR A 2 -4.74 7.21 -12.68
CA THR A 2 -5.13 8.39 -13.48
C THR A 2 -4.31 8.52 -14.77
N GLU A 3 -3.07 8.07 -14.72
CA GLU A 3 -2.06 8.10 -15.77
C GLU A 3 -2.41 7.18 -16.96
N THR A 4 -3.48 6.37 -16.83
CA THR A 4 -3.95 5.44 -17.85
C THR A 4 -5.30 5.84 -18.43
N SER A 5 -5.78 7.06 -18.15
CA SER A 5 -7.05 7.67 -18.58
C SER A 5 -8.33 6.96 -18.10
N ALA A 6 -8.36 5.63 -18.11
CA ALA A 6 -9.45 4.78 -17.66
C ALA A 6 -8.90 3.48 -17.01
N GLY A 7 -9.81 2.60 -16.62
CA GLY A 7 -9.45 1.23 -16.23
C GLY A 7 -8.83 0.48 -17.40
N MET A 8 -7.76 -0.28 -17.14
CA MET A 8 -7.10 -1.13 -18.15
C MET A 8 -7.46 -2.61 -18.00
N ILE A 9 -7.86 -3.02 -16.79
CA ILE A 9 -8.13 -4.41 -16.45
C ILE A 9 -9.58 -4.48 -15.96
N PHE A 10 -10.33 -5.42 -16.53
CA PHE A 10 -11.75 -5.56 -16.28
C PHE A 10 -12.10 -7.03 -16.04
N SER A 11 -13.02 -7.28 -15.11
CA SER A 11 -13.63 -8.60 -14.99
C SER A 11 -14.65 -8.75 -16.12
N LEU A 12 -14.24 -9.41 -17.21
CA LEU A 12 -15.08 -9.68 -18.38
C LEU A 12 -15.66 -11.10 -18.24
N GLY A 13 -16.98 -11.21 -18.05
CA GLY A 13 -17.72 -12.48 -17.97
C GLY A 13 -18.41 -12.74 -16.62
N GLU A 14 -19.29 -13.76 -16.58
CA GLU A 14 -20.13 -14.06 -15.42
C GLU A 14 -19.38 -14.71 -14.24
N LYS A 15 -18.25 -15.38 -14.49
CA LYS A 15 -17.47 -16.07 -13.46
C LYS A 15 -16.20 -15.31 -13.11
N ARG A 16 -16.28 -14.48 -12.07
CA ARG A 16 -15.13 -13.80 -11.49
C ARG A 16 -14.31 -14.76 -10.62
N LYS A 17 -13.00 -14.85 -10.87
CA LYS A 17 -12.09 -15.57 -9.96
C LYS A 17 -11.90 -14.77 -8.66
N PRO A 18 -12.01 -15.41 -7.48
CA PRO A 18 -11.76 -14.75 -6.21
C PRO A 18 -10.39 -14.05 -6.19
N GLY A 19 -10.35 -12.80 -5.74
CA GLY A 19 -9.12 -12.00 -5.66
C GLY A 19 -8.63 -11.40 -6.99
N SER A 20 -9.17 -11.84 -8.13
CA SER A 20 -8.76 -11.28 -9.42
C SER A 20 -9.38 -9.90 -9.68
N ILE A 21 -8.57 -9.03 -10.29
CA ILE A 21 -9.02 -7.75 -10.86
C ILE A 21 -9.50 -7.88 -12.32
N GLY A 22 -9.36 -9.07 -12.91
CA GLY A 22 -9.84 -9.42 -14.25
C GLY A 22 -8.73 -9.49 -15.28
N LYS A 23 -9.09 -9.30 -16.55
CA LYS A 23 -8.20 -9.43 -17.71
C LYS A 23 -7.91 -8.07 -18.34
N LEU A 24 -6.75 -7.98 -18.97
CA LEU A 24 -6.34 -6.79 -19.69
C LEU A 24 -7.31 -6.51 -20.85
N ALA A 25 -7.69 -5.25 -21.03
CA ALA A 25 -8.54 -4.81 -22.11
C ALA A 25 -7.89 -5.08 -23.48
N ALA A 26 -8.72 -5.30 -24.50
CA ALA A 26 -8.25 -5.47 -25.86
C ALA A 26 -7.37 -4.28 -26.30
N SER A 27 -6.41 -4.52 -27.18
CA SER A 27 -5.43 -3.56 -27.71
C SER A 27 -4.38 -3.01 -26.72
N LEU A 28 -4.42 -3.40 -25.45
CA LEU A 28 -3.38 -3.06 -24.48
C LEU A 28 -2.34 -4.20 -24.37
N TYR A 29 -1.11 -3.82 -24.02
CA TYR A 29 -0.04 -4.74 -23.67
C TYR A 29 0.24 -4.65 -22.17
N GLY A 30 0.46 -5.78 -21.53
CA GLY A 30 0.77 -5.88 -20.10
C GLY A 30 1.89 -6.88 -19.87
N LYS A 31 2.78 -6.58 -18.92
CA LYS A 31 3.83 -7.50 -18.46
C LYS A 31 4.02 -7.33 -16.95
N ILE A 32 4.52 -8.38 -16.31
CA ILE A 32 5.05 -8.33 -14.96
C ILE A 32 6.57 -8.35 -15.08
N ILE A 33 7.26 -7.45 -14.38
CA ILE A 33 8.72 -7.43 -14.36
C ILE A 33 9.26 -7.70 -12.97
N ASP A 34 10.38 -8.41 -12.91
CA ASP A 34 11.14 -8.62 -11.69
C ASP A 34 11.68 -7.29 -11.16
N LEU A 35 11.57 -7.11 -9.84
CA LEU A 35 11.86 -5.83 -9.18
C LEU A 35 13.36 -5.50 -9.12
N GLU A 36 14.22 -6.51 -9.25
CA GLU A 36 15.67 -6.34 -9.16
C GLU A 36 16.30 -6.33 -10.56
N THR A 37 15.91 -7.28 -11.40
CA THR A 37 16.53 -7.52 -12.71
C THR A 37 15.81 -6.81 -13.85
N GLY A 38 14.56 -6.36 -13.66
CA GLY A 38 13.74 -5.74 -14.71
C GLY A 38 13.28 -6.70 -15.83
N LYS A 39 13.57 -8.00 -15.70
CA LYS A 39 13.19 -9.01 -16.69
C LYS A 39 11.71 -9.33 -16.60
N ALA A 40 11.09 -9.63 -17.74
CA ALA A 40 9.71 -10.08 -17.78
C ALA A 40 9.56 -11.44 -17.07
N LEU A 41 8.52 -11.56 -16.27
CA LEU A 41 8.17 -12.75 -15.50
C LEU A 41 7.00 -13.51 -16.15
N GLY A 42 6.94 -14.81 -15.88
CA GLY A 42 5.87 -15.70 -16.31
C GLY A 42 4.66 -15.70 -15.37
N PRO A 43 3.68 -16.59 -15.63
CA PRO A 43 2.50 -16.74 -14.79
C PRO A 43 2.85 -17.05 -13.33
N ASN A 44 2.04 -16.53 -12.41
CA ASN A 44 2.13 -16.72 -10.96
C ASN A 44 3.44 -16.24 -10.31
N GLN A 45 4.23 -15.42 -11.02
CA GLN A 45 5.41 -14.77 -10.49
C GLN A 45 5.09 -13.30 -10.17
N GLN A 46 5.41 -12.87 -8.95
CA GLN A 46 5.13 -11.52 -8.48
C GLN A 46 6.19 -10.54 -8.95
N GLY A 47 5.75 -9.36 -9.39
CA GLY A 47 6.63 -8.27 -9.82
C GLY A 47 5.86 -6.99 -10.10
N GLU A 48 6.53 -5.98 -10.64
CA GLU A 48 5.88 -4.72 -10.99
C GLU A 48 5.00 -4.91 -12.24
N MET A 49 3.75 -4.47 -12.13
CA MET A 49 2.83 -4.45 -13.25
C MET A 49 3.17 -3.28 -14.17
N CYS A 50 3.45 -3.58 -15.44
CA CYS A 50 3.74 -2.58 -16.46
C CYS A 50 2.78 -2.71 -17.62
N PHE A 51 2.32 -1.58 -18.17
CA PHE A 51 1.35 -1.55 -19.27
C PHE A 51 1.78 -0.64 -20.40
N LYS A 52 1.24 -0.87 -21.60
CA LYS A 52 1.49 -0.05 -22.78
C LYS A 52 0.25 -0.04 -23.67
N GLY A 53 -0.09 1.13 -24.20
CA GLY A 53 -1.22 1.34 -25.10
C GLY A 53 -1.61 2.81 -25.19
N ASP A 54 -2.58 3.12 -26.06
CA ASP A 54 -2.96 4.51 -26.38
C ASP A 54 -3.65 5.25 -25.22
N CYS A 55 -4.05 4.52 -24.17
CA CYS A 55 -4.65 5.10 -22.98
C CYS A 55 -3.61 5.69 -22.00
N VAL A 56 -2.31 5.42 -22.20
CA VAL A 56 -1.23 5.96 -21.37
C VAL A 56 -1.07 7.46 -21.59
N MET A 57 -0.95 8.23 -20.51
CA MET A 57 -0.77 9.67 -20.56
C MET A 57 0.49 10.08 -21.35
N LYS A 58 0.55 11.35 -21.77
CA LYS A 58 1.75 11.93 -22.38
C LYS A 58 2.89 12.19 -21.39
N GLY A 59 2.56 12.41 -20.12
CA GLY A 59 3.50 12.77 -19.07
C GLY A 59 2.93 13.77 -18.07
N TYR A 60 3.69 14.07 -17.02
CA TYR A 60 3.35 15.08 -16.03
C TYR A 60 3.76 16.48 -16.51
N ILE A 61 2.87 17.45 -16.32
CA ILE A 61 3.15 18.84 -16.70
C ILE A 61 4.28 19.43 -15.85
N GLY A 62 5.33 19.94 -16.51
CA GLY A 62 6.48 20.56 -15.84
C GLY A 62 7.42 19.60 -15.10
N ASP A 63 7.15 18.29 -15.08
CA ASP A 63 7.97 17.29 -14.40
C ASP A 63 8.41 16.18 -15.36
N LYS A 64 9.42 16.51 -16.16
CA LYS A 64 10.04 15.58 -17.11
C LYS A 64 10.67 14.38 -16.39
N LYS A 65 11.28 14.59 -15.23
CA LYS A 65 11.94 13.53 -14.47
C LYS A 65 10.93 12.49 -13.99
N ALA A 66 9.83 12.92 -13.35
CA ALA A 66 8.78 12.00 -12.94
C ALA A 66 8.15 11.27 -14.13
N THR A 67 8.06 11.95 -15.28
CA THR A 67 7.56 11.35 -16.53
C THR A 67 8.47 10.22 -17.01
N GLU A 68 9.79 10.46 -17.08
CA GLU A 68 10.77 9.45 -17.50
C GLU A 68 10.90 8.30 -16.49
N GLU A 69 10.72 8.57 -15.19
CA GLU A 69 10.70 7.53 -14.17
C GLU A 69 9.44 6.65 -14.26
N THR A 70 8.30 7.22 -14.67
CA THR A 70 7.00 6.54 -14.75
C THR A 70 6.79 5.86 -16.10
N ILE A 71 7.27 6.43 -17.19
CA ILE A 71 7.11 5.91 -18.56
C ILE A 71 8.49 5.62 -19.13
N ARG A 72 8.81 4.32 -19.29
CA ARG A 72 10.10 3.84 -19.79
C ARG A 72 9.87 3.01 -21.04
N ASP A 73 10.47 3.40 -22.17
CA ASP A 73 10.29 2.72 -23.47
C ASP A 73 8.82 2.56 -23.90
N GLY A 74 7.99 3.54 -23.51
CA GLY A 74 6.54 3.56 -23.75
C GLY A 74 5.74 2.63 -22.84
N TRP A 75 6.35 2.02 -21.83
CA TRP A 75 5.68 1.26 -20.78
C TRP A 75 5.46 2.14 -19.56
N ILE A 76 4.22 2.21 -19.07
CA ILE A 76 3.93 2.79 -17.77
C ILE A 76 4.28 1.79 -16.67
N HIS A 77 5.17 2.21 -15.77
CA HIS A 77 5.52 1.54 -14.53
C HIS A 77 4.53 1.98 -13.46
N THR A 78 3.63 1.09 -13.06
CA THR A 78 2.51 1.44 -12.19
C THR A 78 2.93 1.69 -10.74
N GLY A 79 4.07 1.15 -10.32
CA GLY A 79 4.44 1.06 -8.93
C GLY A 79 3.59 0.09 -8.11
N ASP A 80 2.72 -0.70 -8.75
CA ASP A 80 1.90 -1.74 -8.14
C ASP A 80 2.53 -3.11 -8.40
N VAL A 81 2.62 -3.93 -7.35
CA VAL A 81 3.08 -5.31 -7.43
C VAL A 81 1.88 -6.21 -7.64
N GLY A 82 2.02 -7.11 -8.61
CA GLY A 82 1.00 -8.06 -8.96
C GLY A 82 1.57 -9.24 -9.72
N TYR A 83 0.67 -10.12 -10.12
CA TYR A 83 0.96 -11.24 -11.00
C TYR A 83 -0.25 -11.52 -11.90
N PHE A 84 -0.08 -12.39 -12.89
CA PHE A 84 -1.18 -12.95 -13.66
C PHE A 84 -1.12 -14.48 -13.60
N ASP A 85 -2.28 -15.13 -13.66
CA ASP A 85 -2.34 -16.60 -13.72
C ASP A 85 -2.28 -17.13 -15.16
N GLU A 86 -2.30 -18.46 -15.33
CA GLU A 86 -2.23 -19.14 -16.63
C GLU A 86 -3.38 -18.76 -17.59
N ASN A 87 -4.46 -18.16 -17.07
CA ASN A 87 -5.60 -17.70 -17.86
C ASN A 87 -5.55 -16.19 -18.13
N LEU A 88 -4.44 -15.51 -17.80
CA LEU A 88 -4.26 -14.07 -17.92
C LEU A 88 -5.20 -13.24 -17.03
N ASP A 89 -5.70 -13.83 -15.95
CA ASP A 89 -6.36 -13.07 -14.89
C ASP A 89 -5.29 -12.42 -14.00
N PHE A 90 -5.41 -11.11 -13.79
CA PHE A 90 -4.45 -10.33 -13.01
C PHE A 90 -4.88 -10.23 -11.55
N TYR A 91 -3.87 -10.13 -10.68
CA TYR A 91 -4.02 -10.01 -9.23
C TYR A 91 -3.06 -8.93 -8.73
N ILE A 92 -3.58 -8.00 -7.91
CA ILE A 92 -2.77 -6.99 -7.23
C ILE A 92 -2.39 -7.56 -5.86
N VAL A 93 -1.10 -7.49 -5.54
CA VAL A 93 -0.55 -7.90 -4.26
C VAL A 93 -0.49 -6.70 -3.31
N ASP A 94 0.30 -5.68 -3.64
CA ASP A 94 0.41 -4.43 -2.87
C ASP A 94 1.14 -3.37 -3.71
N ARG A 95 1.48 -2.22 -3.13
CA ARG A 95 2.29 -1.18 -3.79
C ARG A 95 3.76 -1.34 -3.49
N LEU A 96 4.63 -1.06 -4.46
CA LEU A 96 6.09 -1.15 -4.30
C LEU A 96 6.62 -0.34 -3.11
N LYS A 97 6.09 0.88 -2.92
CA LYS A 97 6.50 1.75 -1.81
C LYS A 97 5.93 1.33 -0.45
N GLU A 98 5.05 0.33 -0.44
CA GLU A 98 4.39 -0.18 0.76
C GLU A 98 4.94 -1.56 1.16
N LEU A 99 5.73 -2.23 0.30
CA LEU A 99 6.44 -3.47 0.65
C LEU A 99 7.46 -3.25 1.76
N ILE A 100 7.46 -4.18 2.71
CA ILE A 100 8.35 -4.17 3.87
C ILE A 100 9.65 -4.86 3.50
N LYS A 101 10.79 -4.18 3.70
CA LYS A 101 12.11 -4.67 3.33
C LYS A 101 12.81 -5.33 4.51
N TYR A 102 12.59 -6.63 4.70
CA TYR A 102 13.15 -7.40 5.82
C TYR A 102 14.28 -8.33 5.35
N LYS A 103 15.54 -8.06 5.73
CA LYS A 103 16.72 -8.90 5.41
C LYS A 103 16.78 -9.34 3.92
N GLY A 104 16.51 -8.41 3.01
CA GLY A 104 16.48 -8.65 1.56
C GLY A 104 15.17 -9.24 1.01
N PHE A 105 14.26 -9.68 1.87
CA PHE A 105 12.91 -10.08 1.47
C PHE A 105 12.01 -8.86 1.29
N GLN A 106 11.19 -8.87 0.24
CA GLN A 106 10.11 -7.93 0.05
C GLN A 106 8.80 -8.57 0.54
N VAL A 107 8.29 -8.08 1.66
CA VAL A 107 7.13 -8.64 2.35
C VAL A 107 5.91 -7.75 2.11
N PRO A 108 4.85 -8.24 1.45
CA PRO A 108 3.63 -7.48 1.27
C PRO A 108 2.84 -7.37 2.59
N PRO A 109 2.54 -6.15 3.09
CA PRO A 109 1.70 -5.96 4.27
C PRO A 109 0.35 -6.67 4.17
N TYR A 110 -0.32 -6.59 3.03
CA TYR A 110 -1.65 -7.17 2.81
C TYR A 110 -1.72 -8.67 3.11
N GLU A 111 -0.65 -9.43 2.85
CA GLU A 111 -0.63 -10.86 3.14
C GLU A 111 -0.69 -11.14 4.64
N ILE A 112 0.02 -10.35 5.45
CA ILE A 112 -0.01 -10.46 6.91
C ILE A 112 -1.37 -9.97 7.44
N GLU A 113 -1.88 -8.86 6.91
CA GLU A 113 -3.20 -8.32 7.26
C GLU A 113 -4.31 -9.36 7.00
N THR A 114 -4.27 -10.04 5.85
CA THR A 114 -5.23 -11.09 5.49
C THR A 114 -5.19 -12.27 6.46
N ILE A 115 -4.00 -12.58 7.01
CA ILE A 115 -3.87 -13.61 8.05
C ILE A 115 -4.48 -13.10 9.36
N LEU A 116 -4.08 -11.91 9.81
CA LEU A 116 -4.54 -11.32 11.06
C LEU A 116 -6.07 -11.13 11.11
N LEU A 117 -6.69 -10.73 10.00
CA LEU A 117 -8.15 -10.57 9.90
C LEU A 117 -8.93 -11.88 10.07
N LYS A 118 -8.27 -13.06 10.02
CA LYS A 118 -8.90 -14.34 10.34
C LYS A 118 -8.97 -14.60 11.85
N HIS A 119 -8.27 -13.81 12.67
CA HIS A 119 -8.30 -13.95 14.12
C HIS A 119 -9.65 -13.44 14.66
N PRO A 120 -10.39 -14.22 15.48
CA PRO A 120 -11.76 -13.89 15.88
C PRO A 120 -11.86 -12.61 16.72
N LYS A 121 -10.79 -12.22 17.41
CA LYS A 121 -10.75 -10.99 18.22
C LYS A 121 -10.38 -9.73 17.44
N ILE A 122 -9.89 -9.85 16.21
CA ILE A 122 -9.45 -8.70 15.41
C ILE A 122 -10.62 -8.17 14.59
N LYS A 123 -10.88 -6.87 14.69
CA LYS A 123 -11.88 -6.15 13.89
C LYS A 123 -11.25 -5.58 12.61
N ASP A 124 -10.07 -5.00 12.74
CA ASP A 124 -9.35 -4.34 11.65
C ASP A 124 -7.85 -4.34 11.97
N CYS A 125 -7.01 -4.27 10.95
CA CYS A 125 -5.57 -4.18 11.15
C CYS A 125 -4.85 -3.51 9.98
N ALA A 126 -3.66 -3.01 10.25
CA ALA A 126 -2.73 -2.53 9.23
C ALA A 126 -1.31 -2.94 9.59
N VAL A 127 -0.53 -3.34 8.61
CA VAL A 127 0.86 -3.73 8.79
C VAL A 127 1.78 -2.73 8.08
N ILE A 128 2.88 -2.38 8.75
CA ILE A 128 3.93 -1.51 8.21
C ILE A 128 5.32 -2.05 8.56
N GLY A 129 6.34 -1.58 7.84
CA GLY A 129 7.74 -1.78 8.22
C GLY A 129 8.15 -0.78 9.31
N LYS A 130 8.59 -1.29 10.45
CA LYS A 130 9.28 -0.53 11.49
C LYS A 130 10.78 -0.50 11.15
N PRO A 131 11.42 0.67 10.99
CA PRO A 131 12.85 0.74 10.72
C PRO A 131 13.69 0.00 11.77
N ASP A 132 14.70 -0.72 11.32
CA ASP A 132 15.62 -1.50 12.14
C ASP A 132 17.02 -1.49 11.53
N GLU A 133 18.05 -1.33 12.36
CA GLU A 133 19.44 -1.14 11.89
C GLU A 133 20.03 -2.40 11.23
N GLU A 134 19.62 -3.59 11.67
CA GLU A 134 20.19 -4.85 11.18
C GLU A 134 19.33 -5.46 10.07
N ALA A 135 18.01 -5.42 10.22
CA ALA A 135 17.06 -6.06 9.34
C ALA A 135 16.55 -5.15 8.20
N GLY A 136 16.82 -3.84 8.27
CA GLY A 136 16.22 -2.83 7.41
C GLY A 136 14.85 -2.41 7.94
N GLU A 137 13.86 -3.29 7.79
CA GLU A 137 12.51 -3.09 8.34
C GLU A 137 11.97 -4.37 8.98
N LEU A 138 11.31 -4.24 10.13
CA LEU A 138 10.60 -5.31 10.82
C LEU A 138 9.09 -5.16 10.60
N PRO A 139 8.36 -6.21 10.18
CA PRO A 139 6.90 -6.16 10.12
C PRO A 139 6.29 -5.87 11.49
N LEU A 140 5.49 -4.80 11.57
CA LEU A 140 4.77 -4.35 12.75
C LEU A 140 3.28 -4.23 12.42
N ALA A 141 2.41 -4.77 13.27
CA ALA A 141 0.97 -4.66 13.11
C ALA A 141 0.35 -3.61 14.04
N PHE A 142 -0.55 -2.81 13.49
CA PHE A 142 -1.55 -2.05 14.23
C PHE A 142 -2.85 -2.84 14.22
N VAL A 143 -3.45 -3.05 15.38
CA VAL A 143 -4.62 -3.93 15.55
C VAL A 143 -5.74 -3.20 16.27
N VAL A 144 -6.93 -3.26 15.69
CA VAL A 144 -8.19 -2.86 16.32
C VAL A 144 -8.90 -4.13 16.75
N LEU A 145 -9.23 -4.24 18.02
CA LEU A 145 -9.97 -5.36 18.55
C LEU A 145 -11.48 -5.20 18.33
N GLN A 146 -12.18 -6.34 18.31
CA GLN A 146 -13.64 -6.36 18.39
C GLN A 146 -14.11 -5.74 19.72
N PRO A 147 -15.29 -5.08 19.74
CA PRO A 147 -15.82 -4.50 20.96
C PRO A 147 -15.89 -5.51 22.12
N GLY A 148 -15.36 -5.14 23.29
CA GLY A 148 -15.36 -5.98 24.48
C GLY A 148 -14.33 -7.12 24.48
N GLN A 149 -13.57 -7.31 23.41
CA GLN A 149 -12.49 -8.29 23.38
C GLN A 149 -11.20 -7.72 23.97
N LYS A 150 -10.36 -8.62 24.51
CA LYS A 150 -9.00 -8.34 24.94
C LYS A 150 -8.07 -9.39 24.35
N ALA A 151 -6.91 -8.95 23.88
CA ALA A 151 -5.85 -9.81 23.39
C ALA A 151 -4.52 -9.27 23.91
N GLU A 152 -3.58 -10.17 24.14
CA GLU A 152 -2.20 -9.79 24.42
C GLU A 152 -1.41 -9.67 23.10
N GLU A 153 -0.37 -8.84 23.08
CA GLU A 153 0.51 -8.72 21.92
C GLU A 153 1.05 -10.09 21.47
N LYS A 154 1.51 -10.90 22.44
CA LYS A 154 2.04 -12.24 22.18
C LYS A 154 1.04 -13.16 21.49
N GLU A 155 -0.24 -13.12 21.89
CA GLU A 155 -1.31 -13.91 21.27
C GLU A 155 -1.39 -13.66 19.75
N ILE A 156 -1.34 -12.38 19.36
CA ILE A 156 -1.42 -11.97 17.96
C ILE A 156 -0.14 -12.31 17.19
N ILE A 157 1.03 -12.14 17.81
CA ILE A 157 2.32 -12.51 17.21
C ILE A 157 2.39 -14.02 16.95
N ASP A 158 2.01 -14.82 17.94
CA ASP A 158 2.05 -16.29 17.85
C ASP A 158 1.06 -16.77 16.78
N PHE A 159 -0.16 -16.23 16.75
CA PHE A 159 -1.14 -16.54 15.70
C PHE A 159 -0.60 -16.22 14.29
N ALA A 160 0.03 -15.06 14.10
CA ALA A 160 0.64 -14.73 12.82
C ALA A 160 1.79 -15.70 12.48
N ALA A 161 2.64 -16.03 13.46
CA ALA A 161 3.81 -16.87 13.29
C ALA A 161 3.47 -18.32 12.92
N GLU A 162 2.33 -18.85 13.39
CA GLU A 162 1.81 -20.17 13.03
C GLU A 162 1.26 -20.21 11.59
N ASN A 163 0.80 -19.07 11.07
CA ASN A 163 0.08 -18.99 9.79
C ASN A 163 0.89 -18.35 8.64
N CYS A 164 2.15 -17.94 8.89
CA CYS A 164 2.99 -17.28 7.88
C CYS A 164 4.42 -17.81 7.83
N SER A 165 5.13 -17.53 6.72
CA SER A 165 6.55 -17.85 6.57
C SER A 165 7.42 -17.03 7.52
N SER A 166 8.63 -17.53 7.83
CA SER A 166 9.54 -16.86 8.76
C SER A 166 9.83 -15.39 8.43
N SER A 167 9.91 -15.02 7.15
CA SER A 167 10.10 -13.62 6.69
C SER A 167 8.94 -12.68 7.05
N LYS A 168 7.73 -13.20 7.24
CA LYS A 168 6.49 -12.43 7.45
C LYS A 168 6.11 -12.26 8.92
N LYS A 169 6.87 -12.86 9.85
CA LYS A 169 6.58 -12.78 11.29
C LYS A 169 6.68 -11.33 11.79
N LEU A 170 5.77 -10.98 12.71
CA LEU A 170 5.62 -9.65 13.31
C LEU A 170 6.74 -9.32 14.32
N ARG A 171 7.99 -9.27 13.85
CA ARG A 171 9.16 -8.96 14.68
C ARG A 171 9.19 -7.52 15.18
N GLY A 172 8.45 -6.63 14.54
CA GLY A 172 8.29 -5.25 14.99
C GLY A 172 7.36 -5.11 16.19
N GLY A 173 6.55 -6.15 16.49
CA GLY A 173 5.56 -6.19 17.55
C GLY A 173 4.12 -6.00 17.07
N VAL A 174 3.22 -5.74 18.03
CA VAL A 174 1.82 -5.39 17.80
C VAL A 174 1.45 -4.17 18.65
N ILE A 175 0.82 -3.18 18.03
CA ILE A 175 0.29 -1.98 18.69
C ILE A 175 -1.23 -2.02 18.59
N PHE A 176 -1.91 -1.98 19.74
CA PHE A 176 -3.36 -1.84 19.77
C PHE A 176 -3.78 -0.38 19.58
N VAL A 177 -4.73 -0.15 18.68
CA VAL A 177 -5.29 1.18 18.39
C VAL A 177 -6.80 1.11 18.33
N GLU A 178 -7.46 2.26 18.51
CA GLU A 178 -8.92 2.36 18.44
C GLU A 178 -9.43 2.26 17.00
N GLU A 179 -8.66 2.80 16.05
CA GLU A 179 -9.00 2.77 14.63
C GLU A 179 -7.76 2.75 13.73
N ILE A 180 -7.93 2.22 12.51
CA ILE A 180 -6.93 2.28 11.46
C ILE A 180 -7.22 3.51 10.59
N PRO A 181 -6.26 4.45 10.43
CA PRO A 181 -6.49 5.64 9.62
C PRO A 181 -6.66 5.25 8.16
N LYS A 182 -7.83 5.60 7.59
CA LYS A 182 -8.21 5.31 6.21
C LYS A 182 -8.68 6.60 5.52
N ASN A 183 -8.45 6.70 4.21
CA ASN A 183 -9.05 7.77 3.42
C ASN A 183 -10.55 7.49 3.17
N PRO A 184 -11.34 8.44 2.62
CA PRO A 184 -12.76 8.22 2.33
C PRO A 184 -13.06 7.05 1.38
N SER A 185 -12.08 6.63 0.58
CA SER A 185 -12.18 5.44 -0.30
C SER A 185 -11.84 4.12 0.43
N GLY A 186 -11.59 4.15 1.74
CA GLY A 186 -11.25 2.99 2.57
C GLY A 186 -9.77 2.58 2.53
N LYS A 187 -8.91 3.32 1.81
CA LYS A 187 -7.48 2.99 1.70
C LYS A 187 -6.73 3.35 2.97
N ILE A 188 -5.97 2.39 3.50
CA ILE A 188 -5.12 2.57 4.68
C ILE A 188 -4.07 3.66 4.43
N LEU A 189 -4.00 4.63 5.34
CA LEU A 189 -3.03 5.72 5.32
C LEU A 189 -1.76 5.31 6.08
N ARG A 190 -1.00 4.35 5.53
CA ARG A 190 0.23 3.81 6.15
C ARG A 190 1.28 4.88 6.52
N ARG A 191 1.28 6.02 5.83
CA ARG A 191 2.12 7.18 6.18
C ARG A 191 1.82 7.68 7.59
N VAL A 192 0.56 7.81 7.96
CA VAL A 192 0.13 8.29 9.29
C VAL A 192 0.58 7.31 10.38
N LEU A 193 0.46 6.01 10.12
CA LEU A 193 0.94 4.96 11.02
C LEU A 193 2.47 4.98 11.19
N ARG A 194 3.24 5.24 10.12
CA ARG A 194 4.70 5.42 10.22
C ARG A 194 5.08 6.69 10.99
N ASP A 195 4.34 7.77 10.78
CA ASP A 195 4.60 9.04 11.45
C ASP A 195 4.28 8.95 12.96
N SER A 196 3.30 8.14 13.38
CA SER A 196 3.01 7.91 14.80
C SER A 196 4.11 7.15 15.53
N LEU A 197 4.80 6.21 14.87
CA LEU A 197 5.99 5.57 15.44
C LEU A 197 7.11 6.56 15.77
N LYS A 198 7.31 7.58 14.91
CA LYS A 198 8.36 8.59 15.11
C LYS A 198 8.05 9.54 16.25
N LYS A 199 6.76 9.79 16.52
CA LYS A 199 6.30 10.72 17.56
C LYS A 199 6.17 10.09 18.95
N GLY A 200 6.43 8.79 19.07
CA GLY A 200 6.08 8.00 20.24
C GLY A 200 4.62 7.56 20.13
N VAL A 201 4.37 6.26 20.32
CA VAL A 201 3.05 5.66 20.15
C VAL A 201 2.06 6.33 21.12
N PRO A 202 0.91 6.85 20.65
CA PRO A 202 -0.12 7.32 21.56
C PRO A 202 -0.58 6.16 22.45
N SER A 203 -0.47 6.33 23.76
CA SER A 203 -1.10 5.40 24.70
C SER A 203 -2.62 5.46 24.54
N CYS A 204 -3.28 4.35 24.87
CA CYS A 204 -4.73 4.17 24.93
C CYS A 204 -5.47 5.49 25.27
N GLY A 205 -6.29 6.00 24.33
CA GLY A 205 -7.10 7.21 24.51
C GLY A 205 -6.78 8.45 23.66
N GLN A 206 -5.98 8.37 22.59
CA GLN A 206 -5.80 9.49 21.65
C GLN A 206 -6.24 9.13 20.23
N SER A 207 -7.19 9.90 19.69
CA SER A 207 -7.67 9.84 18.32
C SER A 207 -6.59 10.29 17.33
N PHE A 208 -6.56 9.67 16.15
CA PHE A 208 -5.74 10.17 15.04
C PHE A 208 -6.42 11.37 14.39
N ASP A 209 -6.07 12.59 14.80
CA ASP A 209 -6.54 13.79 14.11
C ASP A 209 -5.96 13.83 12.68
N GLY A 210 -6.78 13.39 11.73
CA GLY A 210 -6.47 13.28 10.29
C GLY A 210 -6.38 14.61 9.55
N THR A 211 -6.03 15.72 10.20
CA THR A 211 -5.80 16.99 9.52
C THR A 211 -4.31 17.17 9.26
N SER A 212 -3.85 16.76 8.07
CA SER A 212 -2.61 17.31 7.51
C SER A 212 -2.82 18.80 7.29
N SER A 213 -2.28 19.61 8.19
CA SER A 213 -2.05 21.03 7.99
C SER A 213 -1.23 21.22 6.70
N GLN A 214 -1.85 21.87 5.72
CA GLN A 214 -1.12 22.47 4.60
C GLN A 214 -0.18 23.53 5.15
N GLN A 215 1.12 23.25 5.21
CA GLN A 215 2.13 24.30 5.30
C GLN A 215 2.63 24.60 3.89
N GLY A 216 1.91 25.50 3.22
CA GLY A 216 2.43 26.28 2.10
C GLY A 216 2.83 27.65 2.64
N ILE A 217 4.14 27.89 2.74
CA ILE A 217 4.70 29.24 2.94
C ILE A 217 4.52 29.99 1.62
N ILE A 218 3.70 31.06 1.61
CA ILE A 218 3.78 32.14 0.62
C ILE A 218 3.54 33.47 1.36
N PHE A 219 4.53 34.35 1.31
CA PHE A 219 4.44 35.74 1.75
C PHE A 219 3.83 36.62 0.64
N ARG A 220 2.95 37.56 1.02
CA ARG A 220 2.91 38.92 0.43
C ARG A 220 2.24 39.90 1.39
N ALA A 221 2.90 41.02 1.64
CA ALA A 221 2.44 42.14 2.47
C ALA A 221 1.53 43.09 1.66
N GLU A 222 0.46 43.62 2.26
CA GLU A 222 0.38 45.02 2.74
C GLU A 222 -1.06 45.45 3.15
N THR A 223 -1.09 46.06 4.34
CA THR A 223 -1.96 47.12 4.90
C THR A 223 -3.48 47.06 4.79
N ALA A 224 -4.09 46.96 5.98
CA ALA A 224 -5.45 47.35 6.31
C ALA A 224 -5.73 48.84 6.04
N SER A 225 -6.95 49.12 5.55
CA SER A 225 -7.68 50.32 5.93
C SER A 225 -9.08 49.89 6.40
N LEU A 226 -9.35 50.15 7.67
CA LEU A 226 -10.67 49.99 8.29
C LEU A 226 -11.56 51.18 7.88
N PRO A 227 -12.88 50.98 7.76
CA PRO A 227 -13.82 52.09 7.61
C PRO A 227 -13.96 52.81 8.95
N PHE A 228 -13.81 54.14 8.93
CA PHE A 228 -14.31 55.02 9.98
C PHE A 228 -15.70 55.53 9.55
N PHE A 229 -16.69 55.19 10.39
CA PHE A 229 -18.09 55.64 10.48
C PHE A 229 -19.03 55.46 9.28
#